data_AF-Q97U24-F1
#
_entry.id   AF-Q97U24-F1
#
_cell.length_a   1.000
_cell.length_b   1.000
_cell.length_c   1.000
_cell.angle_alpha   90.00
_cell.angle_beta   90.00
_cell.angle_gamma   90.00
#
_symmetry.space_group_name_H-M   'P 1'
#
loop_
_entity.id
_entity.type
_entity.pdbx_description
1 polymer ?
#
loop_
_entity_poly.entity_id
_entity_poly.type
_entity_poly.pdbx_seq_one_letter_code
_entity_poly.pdbx_strand_id
1 'polypeptide(L)'
;MQEVQRPPNQKYIKNFIVYAEFGIPEVNLETYRLKVSGEVENSLSFTYEELMKLPRKEIVEDFHCVTGWSIKSVKWEGIPFKLLIEMAKVKNKVNWVMFYSLDGYTSIIPFEDLLKDNVIVALFMNGEKLPLKHGFPARPIIPHLYAWKSAKWLTEIEFIKDYVDGYWEERGYHERGNVWEEERFKGQGGKHLRRRPVL
;
A
#
# COMPACT_ATOMS: atom_id res chain seq x y z
N MET A 1 14.81 14.74 -27.02
CA MET A 1 14.66 13.84 -25.86
C MET A 1 13.45 14.33 -25.08
N GLN A 2 12.39 13.54 -24.94
CA GLN A 2 11.28 13.95 -24.07
C GLN A 2 11.83 14.00 -22.64
N GLU A 3 11.68 15.15 -21.97
CA GLU A 3 11.95 15.23 -20.54
C GLU A 3 11.09 14.18 -19.85
N VAL A 4 11.74 13.23 -19.18
CA VAL A 4 11.01 12.25 -18.36
C VAL A 4 10.36 13.04 -17.25
N GLN A 5 9.04 13.17 -17.33
CA GLN A 5 8.24 13.84 -16.32
C GLN A 5 8.53 13.19 -14.97
N ARG A 6 9.08 13.98 -14.04
CA ARG A 6 9.49 13.55 -12.71
C ARG A 6 8.63 14.30 -11.71
N PRO A 7 8.09 13.64 -10.67
CA PRO A 7 7.34 14.35 -9.65
C PRO A 7 8.19 15.46 -9.00
N PRO A 8 7.57 16.56 -8.53
CA PRO A 8 8.31 17.64 -7.91
C PRO A 8 9.17 17.14 -6.73
N ASN A 9 10.30 17.80 -6.49
CA ASN A 9 11.19 17.49 -5.35
C ASN A 9 11.61 16.00 -5.23
N GLN A 10 11.65 15.27 -6.34
CA GLN A 10 12.15 13.89 -6.41
C GLN A 10 13.50 13.82 -7.12
N LYS A 11 14.35 12.88 -6.72
CA LYS A 11 15.61 12.55 -7.42
C LYS A 11 15.66 11.06 -7.72
N TYR A 12 15.89 10.70 -8.97
CA TYR A 12 16.07 9.29 -9.30
C TYR A 12 17.43 8.79 -8.79
N ILE A 13 17.39 7.68 -8.05
CA ILE A 13 18.57 6.98 -7.55
C ILE A 13 18.59 5.56 -8.11
N LYS A 14 19.73 4.87 -7.97
CA LYS A 14 19.91 3.52 -8.53
C LYS A 14 19.39 2.41 -7.61
N ASN A 15 19.54 2.60 -6.30
CA ASN A 15 19.27 1.57 -5.30
C ASN A 15 18.19 2.04 -4.34
N PHE A 16 17.31 1.13 -3.93
CA PHE A 16 16.33 1.41 -2.89
C PHE A 16 17.02 1.76 -1.57
N ILE A 17 16.52 2.80 -0.92
CA ILE A 17 16.72 2.98 0.52
C ILE A 17 15.58 2.24 1.22
N VAL A 18 15.93 1.32 2.12
CA VAL A 18 14.95 0.47 2.79
C VAL A 18 14.60 1.09 4.15
N TYR A 19 13.33 1.40 4.34
CA TYR A 19 12.76 1.83 5.61
C TYR A 19 11.94 0.71 6.23
N ALA A 20 12.07 0.51 7.54
CA ALA A 20 11.39 -0.49 8.33
C ALA A 20 11.23 0.06 9.74
N GLU A 21 10.22 0.91 9.94
CA GLU A 21 10.04 1.71 11.17
C GLU A 21 10.04 0.84 12.43
N PHE A 22 9.39 -0.32 12.37
CA PHE A 22 9.28 -1.27 13.48
C PHE A 22 10.18 -2.50 13.31
N GLY A 23 11.18 -2.42 12.44
CA GLY A 23 12.04 -3.54 12.08
C GLY A 23 11.47 -4.41 10.96
N ILE A 24 12.20 -5.46 10.61
CA ILE A 24 11.79 -6.46 9.61
C ILE A 24 11.18 -7.64 10.38
N PRO A 25 9.89 -7.93 10.24
CA PRO A 25 9.26 -9.04 10.94
C PRO A 25 9.72 -10.39 10.37
N GLU A 26 9.63 -11.43 11.19
CA GLU A 26 9.72 -12.81 10.75
C GLU A 26 8.40 -13.22 10.08
N VAL A 27 8.47 -13.89 8.94
CA VAL A 27 7.29 -14.34 8.19
C VAL A 27 7.18 -15.85 8.28
N ASN A 28 6.14 -16.33 8.97
CA ASN A 28 5.75 -17.74 8.94
C ASN A 28 4.56 -17.93 7.99
N LEU A 29 4.78 -18.62 6.87
CA LEU A 29 3.75 -18.83 5.84
C LEU A 29 2.61 -19.77 6.26
N GLU A 30 2.83 -20.64 7.25
CA GLU A 30 1.80 -21.56 7.75
C GLU A 30 0.68 -20.78 8.46
N THR A 31 1.06 -19.73 9.19
CA THR A 31 0.16 -18.89 9.98
C THR A 31 -0.22 -17.60 9.26
N TYR A 32 0.57 -17.15 8.28
CA TYR A 32 0.30 -15.95 7.51
C TYR A 32 -1.07 -16.00 6.83
N ARG A 33 -1.84 -14.93 6.95
CA ARG A 33 -3.07 -14.68 6.19
C ARG A 33 -3.10 -13.24 5.72
N LEU A 34 -3.56 -13.03 4.48
CA LEU A 34 -4.04 -11.72 4.03
C LEU A 34 -5.56 -11.68 4.17
N LYS A 35 -6.06 -10.83 5.04
CA LYS A 35 -7.49 -10.63 5.28
C LYS A 35 -8.04 -9.48 4.46
N VAL A 36 -9.29 -9.61 4.04
CA VAL A 36 -10.10 -8.53 3.48
C VAL A 36 -11.37 -8.42 4.32
N SER A 37 -11.60 -7.26 4.93
CA SER A 37 -12.58 -7.08 6.01
C SER A 37 -13.25 -5.69 5.97
N GLY A 38 -14.08 -5.41 6.98
CA GLY A 38 -14.80 -4.15 7.11
C GLY A 38 -16.12 -4.12 6.34
N GLU A 39 -16.35 -3.05 5.57
CA GLU A 39 -17.56 -2.78 4.79
C GLU A 39 -17.62 -3.61 3.49
N VAL A 40 -17.66 -4.93 3.65
CA VAL A 40 -17.70 -5.94 2.57
C VAL A 40 -18.89 -6.88 2.79
N GLU A 41 -19.38 -7.52 1.73
CA GLU A 41 -20.35 -8.64 1.88
C GLU A 41 -19.63 -9.96 2.16
N ASN A 42 -18.45 -10.17 1.55
CA ASN A 42 -17.65 -11.37 1.72
C ASN A 42 -16.34 -11.00 2.43
N SER A 43 -16.21 -11.37 3.71
CA SER A 43 -14.89 -11.34 4.35
C SER A 43 -14.01 -12.44 3.77
N LEU A 44 -12.79 -12.09 3.35
CA LEU A 44 -11.85 -13.00 2.73
C LEU A 44 -10.62 -13.19 3.63
N SER A 45 -10.00 -14.36 3.53
CA SER A 45 -8.75 -14.65 4.23
C SER A 45 -7.95 -15.64 3.40
N PHE A 46 -6.86 -15.17 2.80
CA PHE A 46 -6.01 -15.96 1.91
C PHE A 46 -4.73 -16.39 2.61
N THR A 47 -4.38 -17.67 2.47
CA THR A 47 -3.00 -18.15 2.65
C THR A 47 -2.10 -17.59 1.54
N TYR A 48 -0.78 -17.66 1.75
CA TYR A 48 0.16 -17.28 0.69
C TYR A 48 0.02 -18.15 -0.57
N GLU A 49 -0.26 -19.45 -0.41
CA GLU A 49 -0.45 -20.36 -1.54
C GLU A 49 -1.70 -19.99 -2.36
N GLU A 50 -2.80 -19.61 -1.71
CA GLU A 50 -4.01 -19.15 -2.39
C GLU A 50 -3.78 -17.82 -3.13
N LEU A 51 -3.04 -16.88 -2.53
CA LEU A 51 -2.66 -15.64 -3.20
C LEU A 51 -1.90 -15.90 -4.50
N MET A 52 -1.01 -16.89 -4.50
CA MET A 52 -0.21 -17.27 -5.68
C MET A 52 -1.05 -17.90 -6.81
N LYS A 53 -2.26 -18.38 -6.51
CA LYS A 53 -3.20 -18.97 -7.46
C LYS A 53 -4.18 -17.95 -8.06
N LEU A 54 -4.29 -16.75 -7.48
CA LEU A 54 -5.16 -15.70 -8.01
C LEU A 54 -4.62 -15.14 -9.34
N PRO A 55 -5.50 -14.61 -10.21
CA PRO A 55 -5.08 -13.84 -11.38
C PRO A 55 -4.11 -12.72 -11.00
N ARG A 56 -2.99 -12.65 -11.72
CA ARG A 56 -1.93 -11.66 -11.51
C ARG A 56 -1.80 -10.75 -12.72
N LYS A 57 -1.37 -9.51 -12.48
CA LYS A 57 -1.00 -8.53 -13.50
C LYS A 57 0.39 -8.01 -13.20
N GLU A 58 1.15 -7.81 -14.28
CA GLU A 58 2.42 -7.11 -14.25
C GLU A 58 2.21 -5.61 -14.50
N ILE A 59 2.92 -4.78 -13.74
CA ILE A 59 3.02 -3.33 -13.95
C ILE A 59 4.50 -2.92 -13.89
N VAL A 60 4.87 -1.92 -14.67
CA VAL A 60 6.19 -1.30 -14.61
C VAL A 60 5.98 0.17 -14.30
N GLU A 61 6.35 0.56 -13.08
CA GLU A 61 5.98 1.86 -12.52
C GLU A 61 7.15 2.44 -11.74
N ASP A 62 7.22 3.77 -11.69
CA ASP A 62 8.18 4.44 -10.84
C ASP A 62 7.76 4.31 -9.36
N PHE A 63 8.75 4.29 -8.47
CA PHE A 63 8.55 4.21 -7.04
C PHE A 63 9.07 5.47 -6.37
N HIS A 64 8.23 6.16 -5.58
CA HIS A 64 8.53 7.49 -5.05
C HIS A 64 8.54 7.52 -3.52
N CYS A 65 9.68 7.80 -2.92
CA CYS A 65 9.79 8.00 -1.49
C CYS A 65 9.52 9.45 -1.12
N VAL A 66 8.83 9.67 0.00
CA VAL A 66 8.60 11.03 0.50
C VAL A 66 9.88 11.72 1.00
N THR A 67 10.99 10.99 1.20
CA THR A 67 12.26 11.64 1.55
C THR A 67 12.98 12.23 0.33
N GLY A 68 12.33 12.23 -0.84
CA GLY A 68 12.77 12.96 -2.03
C GLY A 68 13.59 12.14 -3.02
N TRP A 69 13.56 10.81 -2.91
CA TRP A 69 14.17 9.91 -3.90
C TRP A 69 13.14 9.03 -4.59
N SER A 70 13.45 8.63 -5.82
CA SER A 70 12.63 7.76 -6.65
C SER A 70 13.47 6.68 -7.34
N ILE A 71 12.84 5.55 -7.69
CA ILE A 71 13.42 4.50 -8.55
C ILE A 71 12.59 4.41 -9.81
N LYS A 72 13.25 4.37 -10.97
CA LYS A 72 12.56 4.26 -12.26
C LYS A 72 12.17 2.82 -12.55
N SER A 73 11.03 2.67 -13.23
CA SER A 73 10.67 1.45 -13.98
C SER A 73 10.80 0.17 -13.16
N VAL A 74 10.26 0.19 -11.95
CA VAL A 74 10.24 -0.98 -11.08
C VAL A 74 9.15 -1.93 -11.56
N LYS A 75 9.53 -3.16 -11.86
CA LYS A 75 8.58 -4.20 -12.28
C LYS A 75 7.95 -4.83 -11.05
N TRP A 76 6.63 -4.79 -10.97
CA TRP A 76 5.85 -5.45 -9.94
C TRP A 76 4.87 -6.42 -10.57
N GLU A 77 4.60 -7.52 -9.89
CA GLU A 77 3.55 -8.45 -10.31
C GLU A 77 2.79 -8.95 -9.10
N GLY A 78 1.46 -9.01 -9.22
CA GLY A 78 0.58 -9.41 -8.14
C GLY A 78 -0.89 -9.26 -8.49
N ILE A 79 -1.74 -9.33 -7.48
CA ILE A 79 -3.19 -9.35 -7.64
C ILE A 79 -3.70 -7.93 -7.94
N PRO A 80 -4.46 -7.70 -9.03
CA PRO A 80 -5.14 -6.44 -9.26
C PRO A 80 -6.02 -6.07 -8.06
N PHE A 81 -5.88 -4.85 -7.52
CA PHE A 81 -6.63 -4.47 -6.32
C PHE A 81 -8.15 -4.50 -6.56
N LYS A 82 -8.59 -4.15 -7.79
CA LYS A 82 -9.97 -4.28 -8.24
C LYS A 82 -10.54 -5.70 -8.12
N LEU A 83 -9.71 -6.73 -8.33
CA LEU A 83 -10.15 -8.11 -8.18
C LEU A 83 -10.50 -8.42 -6.72
N LEU A 84 -9.70 -7.93 -5.76
CA LEU A 84 -10.00 -8.10 -4.34
C LEU A 84 -11.29 -7.36 -3.94
N ILE A 85 -11.51 -6.16 -4.49
CA ILE A 85 -12.75 -5.38 -4.30
C ILE A 85 -13.96 -6.16 -4.80
N GLU A 86 -13.86 -6.75 -6.00
CA GLU A 86 -14.92 -7.55 -6.61
C GLU A 86 -15.22 -8.82 -5.80
N MET A 87 -14.19 -9.60 -5.46
CA MET A 87 -14.33 -10.83 -4.67
C MET A 87 -14.96 -10.57 -3.31
N ALA A 88 -14.58 -9.47 -2.65
CA ALA A 88 -15.09 -9.08 -1.34
C ALA A 88 -16.51 -8.49 -1.42
N LYS A 89 -16.95 -8.06 -2.62
CA LYS A 89 -18.17 -7.29 -2.84
C LYS A 89 -18.24 -6.09 -1.88
N VAL A 90 -17.31 -5.16 -2.07
CA VAL A 90 -17.21 -3.94 -1.25
C VAL A 90 -18.49 -3.11 -1.35
N LYS A 91 -19.01 -2.66 -0.20
CA LYS A 91 -20.26 -1.88 -0.12
C LYS A 91 -20.05 -0.44 -0.59
N ASN A 92 -21.11 0.19 -1.10
CA ASN A 92 -21.08 1.56 -1.66
C ASN A 92 -20.73 2.68 -0.66
N LYS A 93 -20.65 2.40 0.65
CA LYS A 93 -20.40 3.42 1.69
C LYS A 93 -18.93 3.57 2.09
N VAL A 94 -18.03 2.90 1.39
CA VAL A 94 -16.60 2.93 1.66
C VAL A 94 -15.97 4.19 1.09
N ASN A 95 -15.24 4.91 1.93
CA ASN A 95 -14.45 6.07 1.51
C ASN A 95 -12.95 5.84 1.69
N TRP A 96 -12.57 4.91 2.57
CA TRP A 96 -11.19 4.67 2.96
C TRP A 96 -10.89 3.19 3.08
N VAL A 97 -9.61 2.86 2.98
CA VAL A 97 -9.08 1.53 3.22
C VAL A 97 -7.92 1.65 4.19
N MET A 98 -7.98 0.90 5.28
CA MET A 98 -6.87 0.77 6.20
C MET A 98 -6.06 -0.47 5.85
N PHE A 99 -4.76 -0.28 5.63
CA PHE A 99 -3.81 -1.36 5.55
C PHE A 99 -3.17 -1.62 6.91
N TYR A 100 -3.01 -2.90 7.21
CA TYR A 100 -2.32 -3.39 8.39
C TYR A 100 -1.15 -4.26 7.98
N SER A 101 -0.07 -4.11 8.72
CA SER A 101 1.17 -4.85 8.49
C SER A 101 1.49 -5.75 9.67
N LEU A 102 2.24 -6.81 9.38
CA LEU A 102 2.69 -7.79 10.37
C LEU A 102 3.53 -7.17 11.51
N ASP A 103 4.27 -6.11 11.22
CA ASP A 103 5.10 -5.35 12.17
C ASP A 103 4.29 -4.32 13.00
N GLY A 104 2.97 -4.26 12.81
CA GLY A 104 2.10 -3.28 13.47
C GLY A 104 1.96 -1.95 12.71
N TYR A 105 2.63 -1.78 11.57
CA TYR A 105 2.45 -0.60 10.74
C TYR A 105 1.02 -0.51 10.17
N THR A 106 0.52 0.72 10.06
CA THR A 106 -0.78 1.01 9.46
C THR A 106 -0.70 2.18 8.50
N SER A 107 -1.51 2.15 7.45
CA SER A 107 -1.62 3.24 6.50
C SER A 107 -3.03 3.31 5.93
N ILE A 108 -3.65 4.49 6.02
CA ILE A 108 -4.97 4.74 5.44
C ILE A 108 -4.85 5.24 4.01
N ILE A 109 -5.75 4.80 3.12
CA ILE A 109 -5.77 5.14 1.69
C ILE A 109 -7.17 5.61 1.30
N PRO A 110 -7.34 6.69 0.51
CA PRO A 110 -8.61 6.98 -0.13
C PRO A 110 -9.04 5.81 -1.03
N PHE A 111 -10.29 5.36 -0.89
CA PHE A 111 -10.79 4.22 -1.65
C PHE A 111 -10.69 4.44 -3.16
N GLU A 112 -10.95 5.67 -3.64
CA GLU A 112 -10.88 6.03 -5.05
C GLU A 112 -9.49 5.81 -5.68
N ASP A 113 -8.41 6.01 -4.92
CA ASP A 113 -7.05 5.83 -5.42
C ASP A 113 -6.71 4.36 -5.67
N LEU A 114 -7.43 3.44 -5.03
CA LEU A 114 -7.30 1.99 -5.20
C LEU A 114 -8.09 1.45 -6.40
N LEU A 115 -8.92 2.30 -7.03
CA LEU A 115 -9.68 1.95 -8.24
C LEU A 115 -8.90 2.18 -9.53
N LYS A 116 -7.60 2.50 -9.48
CA LYS A 116 -6.78 2.64 -10.68
C LYS A 116 -6.27 1.29 -11.17
N ASP A 117 -6.10 1.16 -12.48
CA ASP A 117 -5.75 -0.13 -13.13
C ASP A 117 -4.31 -0.59 -12.86
N ASN A 118 -3.45 0.30 -12.40
CA ASN A 118 -2.05 0.03 -12.04
C ASN A 118 -1.86 -0.12 -10.52
N VAL A 119 -2.92 -0.36 -9.77
CA VAL A 119 -2.85 -0.66 -8.34
C VAL A 119 -2.99 -2.16 -8.12
N ILE A 120 -2.00 -2.74 -7.44
CA ILE A 120 -1.93 -4.18 -7.18
C ILE A 120 -1.51 -4.47 -5.75
N VAL A 121 -1.83 -5.67 -5.26
CA VAL A 121 -1.13 -6.31 -4.14
C VAL A 121 -0.01 -7.17 -4.74
N ALA A 122 1.20 -6.62 -4.77
CA ALA A 122 2.39 -7.26 -5.32
C ALA A 122 2.81 -8.47 -4.48
N LEU A 123 3.20 -9.54 -5.17
CA LEU A 123 3.85 -10.74 -4.62
C LEU A 123 5.28 -10.90 -5.17
N PHE A 124 5.56 -10.25 -6.30
CA PHE A 124 6.85 -10.27 -7.00
C PHE A 124 7.35 -8.86 -7.27
N MET A 125 8.68 -8.74 -7.33
CA MET A 125 9.40 -7.54 -7.68
C MET A 125 10.57 -7.93 -8.59
N ASN A 126 10.67 -7.28 -9.74
CA ASN A 126 11.72 -7.53 -10.73
C ASN A 126 11.86 -9.00 -11.17
N GLY A 127 10.74 -9.70 -11.31
CA GLY A 127 10.70 -11.10 -11.78
C GLY A 127 10.96 -12.15 -10.69
N GLU A 128 11.30 -11.74 -9.47
CA GLU A 128 11.48 -12.63 -8.32
C GLU A 128 10.40 -12.41 -7.27
N LYS A 129 10.19 -13.40 -6.40
CA LYS A 129 9.33 -13.21 -5.21
C LYS A 129 9.84 -12.00 -4.43
N LEU A 130 8.93 -11.24 -3.83
CA LEU A 130 9.30 -10.08 -3.01
C LEU A 130 10.43 -10.45 -2.03
N PRO A 131 11.54 -9.69 -2.00
CA PRO A 131 12.51 -9.83 -0.93
C PRO A 131 11.87 -9.46 0.41
N LEU A 132 12.27 -10.14 1.50
CA LEU A 132 11.71 -9.90 2.83
C LEU A 132 11.72 -8.41 3.23
N LYS A 133 12.86 -7.73 3.01
CA LYS A 133 13.03 -6.30 3.30
C LYS A 133 12.10 -5.38 2.50
N HIS A 134 11.58 -5.87 1.37
CA HIS A 134 10.64 -5.16 0.49
C HIS A 134 9.19 -5.54 0.74
N GLY A 135 8.88 -6.41 1.71
CA GLY A 135 7.51 -6.69 2.14
C GLY A 135 6.98 -8.06 1.74
N PHE A 136 7.84 -9.07 1.55
CA PHE A 136 7.39 -10.47 1.47
C PHE A 136 6.45 -10.79 2.66
N PRO A 137 5.31 -11.46 2.46
CA PRO A 137 4.90 -12.13 1.22
C PRO A 137 4.07 -11.25 0.28
N ALA A 138 3.52 -10.13 0.76
CA ALA A 138 2.66 -9.26 -0.01
C ALA A 138 2.76 -7.78 0.42
N ARG A 139 2.63 -6.86 -0.54
CA ARG A 139 2.46 -5.43 -0.29
C ARG A 139 1.55 -4.77 -1.33
N PRO A 140 0.81 -3.71 -1.00
CA PRO A 140 0.20 -2.88 -2.02
C PRO A 140 1.26 -2.07 -2.75
N ILE A 141 1.02 -1.80 -4.03
CA ILE A 141 1.76 -0.85 -4.87
C ILE A 141 0.74 0.11 -5.46
N ILE A 142 0.88 1.40 -5.13
CA ILE A 142 -0.01 2.49 -5.55
C ILE A 142 0.86 3.57 -6.20
N PRO A 143 1.15 3.47 -7.51
CA PRO A 143 2.24 4.21 -8.16
C PRO A 143 2.20 5.73 -8.00
N HIS A 144 1.01 6.32 -8.00
CA HIS A 144 0.83 7.77 -7.91
C HIS A 144 0.86 8.32 -6.47
N LEU A 145 1.02 7.47 -5.46
CA LEU A 145 1.15 7.89 -4.06
C LEU A 145 2.59 7.67 -3.56
N TYR A 146 2.99 8.43 -2.54
CA TYR A 146 4.25 8.22 -1.86
C TYR A 146 4.32 6.83 -1.20
N ALA A 147 5.52 6.27 -1.19
CA ALA A 147 5.81 4.91 -0.78
C ALA A 147 5.39 4.53 0.65
N TRP A 148 5.18 5.49 1.56
CA TRP A 148 4.67 5.17 2.90
C TRP A 148 3.25 4.59 2.84
N LYS A 149 2.47 4.95 1.81
CA LYS A 149 1.13 4.41 1.56
C LYS A 149 1.14 2.94 1.15
N SER A 150 2.26 2.47 0.61
CA SER A 150 2.46 1.09 0.16
C SER A 150 2.96 0.22 1.32
N ALA A 151 2.09 -0.11 2.28
CA ALA A 151 2.42 -0.85 3.50
C ALA A 151 3.11 -2.21 3.24
N LYS A 152 4.27 -2.47 3.84
CA LYS A 152 4.99 -3.76 3.68
C LYS A 152 4.39 -4.83 4.59
N TRP A 153 4.62 -6.12 4.28
CA TRP A 153 4.20 -7.24 5.12
C TRP A 153 2.70 -7.22 5.42
N LEU A 154 1.91 -6.93 4.38
CA LEU A 154 0.47 -6.66 4.48
C LEU A 154 -0.27 -7.89 5.05
N THR A 155 -1.07 -7.70 6.08
CA THR A 155 -1.87 -8.76 6.74
C THR A 155 -3.36 -8.51 6.63
N GLU A 156 -3.80 -7.26 6.50
CA GLU A 156 -5.22 -6.94 6.39
C GLU A 156 -5.48 -5.69 5.54
N ILE A 157 -6.55 -5.78 4.74
CA ILE A 157 -7.16 -4.72 3.95
C ILE A 157 -8.57 -4.52 4.51
N GLU A 158 -8.73 -3.50 5.34
CA GLU A 158 -10.01 -3.18 5.98
C GLU A 158 -10.68 -2.02 5.24
N PHE A 159 -11.85 -2.27 4.66
CA PHE A 159 -12.66 -1.24 4.01
C PHE A 159 -13.50 -0.50 5.06
N ILE A 160 -13.33 0.81 5.17
CA ILE A 160 -14.00 1.61 6.21
C ILE A 160 -14.67 2.87 5.64
N LYS A 161 -15.72 3.32 6.31
CA LYS A 161 -16.48 4.51 5.93
C LYS A 161 -15.80 5.79 6.38
N ASP A 162 -15.36 5.83 7.63
CA ASP A 162 -14.87 7.04 8.28
C ASP A 162 -13.33 7.06 8.29
N TYR A 163 -12.77 8.26 8.19
CA TYR A 163 -11.33 8.45 8.22
C TYR A 163 -10.78 8.18 9.63
N VAL A 164 -9.68 7.42 9.71
CA VAL A 164 -8.88 7.25 10.93
C VAL A 164 -7.40 7.27 10.54
N ASP A 165 -6.58 7.94 11.33
CA ASP A 165 -5.17 8.05 11.02
C ASP A 165 -4.48 6.66 11.01
N GLY A 166 -3.61 6.46 10.02
CA GLY A 166 -2.56 5.45 10.06
C GLY A 166 -1.30 6.00 10.74
N TYR A 167 -0.22 5.22 10.73
CA TYR A 167 0.99 5.54 11.51
C TYR A 167 1.59 6.92 11.20
N TRP A 168 1.83 7.20 9.91
CA TRP A 168 2.43 8.48 9.50
C TRP A 168 1.40 9.61 9.51
N GLU A 169 0.13 9.31 9.25
CA GLU A 169 -0.92 10.33 9.29
C GLU A 169 -1.11 10.89 10.71
N GLU A 170 -0.97 10.05 11.75
CA GLU A 170 -0.92 10.50 13.14
C GLU A 170 0.25 11.47 13.42
N ARG A 171 1.32 11.40 12.61
CA ARG A 171 2.56 12.19 12.72
C ARG A 171 2.57 13.38 11.76
N GLY A 172 1.41 13.76 11.22
CA GLY A 172 1.26 14.95 10.38
C GLY A 172 1.51 14.72 8.90
N TYR A 173 1.60 13.46 8.44
CA TYR A 173 1.72 13.15 7.02
C TYR A 173 0.34 13.18 6.34
N HIS A 174 0.31 13.51 5.05
CA HIS A 174 -0.95 13.73 4.33
C HIS A 174 -1.82 12.46 4.22
N GLU A 175 -3.13 12.64 4.25
CA GLU A 175 -4.14 11.57 4.25
C GLU A 175 -4.15 10.78 2.95
N ARG A 176 -3.85 11.43 1.82
CA ARG A 176 -3.79 10.81 0.49
C ARG A 176 -2.37 10.51 0.05
N GLY A 177 -1.48 11.49 0.02
CA GLY A 177 -0.05 11.28 -0.24
C GLY A 177 0.29 11.24 -1.72
N ASN A 178 -0.44 11.95 -2.58
CA ASN A 178 -0.15 12.03 -4.01
C ASN A 178 1.21 12.68 -4.28
N VAL A 179 2.04 11.96 -5.04
CA VAL A 179 3.42 12.37 -5.35
C VAL A 179 3.50 13.62 -6.22
N TRP A 180 2.55 13.80 -7.14
CA TRP A 180 2.56 14.89 -8.12
C TRP A 180 2.08 16.21 -7.54
N GLU A 181 1.22 16.14 -6.53
CA GLU A 181 0.63 17.28 -5.83
C GLU A 181 1.44 17.70 -4.59
N GLU A 182 2.61 17.08 -4.35
CA GLU A 182 3.46 17.32 -3.18
C GLU A 182 2.73 17.18 -1.83
N GLU A 183 1.79 16.23 -1.76
CA GLU A 183 1.01 15.91 -0.56
C GLU A 183 1.88 15.17 0.48
N ARG A 184 2.94 15.81 0.99
CA ARG A 184 3.87 15.21 1.96
C ARG A 184 3.35 15.29 3.39
N PHE A 185 2.76 16.43 3.74
CA PHE A 185 2.32 16.73 5.09
C PHE A 185 0.91 17.31 5.08
N LYS A 186 0.21 17.17 6.19
CA LYS A 186 -1.07 17.82 6.43
C LYS A 186 -0.87 19.33 6.43
N GLY A 187 -1.77 20.05 5.74
CA GLY A 187 -1.89 21.50 5.89
C GLY A 187 -2.55 21.88 7.22
N GLN A 188 -2.75 23.19 7.46
CA GLN A 188 -3.39 23.72 8.68
C GLN A 188 -4.84 23.21 8.93
N GLY A 189 -5.47 22.53 7.96
CA GLY A 189 -6.81 21.94 8.06
C GLY A 189 -6.87 20.43 7.80
N GLY A 190 -5.74 19.71 7.91
CA GLY A 190 -5.72 18.26 7.75
C GLY A 190 -6.63 17.55 8.76
N LYS A 191 -7.26 16.46 8.34
CA LYS A 191 -8.04 15.58 9.21
C LYS A 191 -7.11 14.96 10.24
N HIS A 192 -7.52 14.92 11.49
CA HIS A 192 -6.83 14.17 12.53
C HIS A 192 -7.87 13.41 13.32
N LEU A 193 -7.80 12.09 13.27
CA LEU A 193 -8.65 11.23 14.08
C LEU A 193 -7.79 10.05 14.50
N ARG A 194 -7.26 10.15 15.73
CA ARG A 194 -6.42 9.09 16.29
C ARG A 194 -7.22 7.83 16.48
N ARG A 195 -6.58 6.70 16.20
CA ARG A 195 -7.17 5.42 16.50
C ARG A 195 -7.20 5.22 18.02
N ARG A 196 -8.33 4.76 18.56
CA ARG A 196 -8.37 4.32 19.95
C ARG A 196 -7.52 3.04 20.07
N PRO A 197 -6.66 2.91 21.10
CA PRO A 197 -5.95 1.66 21.32
C PRO A 197 -6.96 0.51 21.40
N VAL A 198 -6.73 -0.56 20.64
CA VAL A 198 -7.44 -1.81 20.87
C VAL A 198 -6.83 -2.37 22.17
N LEU A 199 -7.61 -2.32 23.26
CA LEU A 199 -7.26 -2.90 24.56
C LEU A 199 -7.10 -4.42 24.47
#